data_AF-A0A9D6G7Q7-F1
#
_entry.id   AF-A0A9D6G7Q7-F1
#
_cell.length_a   1.000
_cell.length_b   1.000
_cell.length_c   1.000
_cell.angle_alpha   90.00
_cell.angle_beta   90.00
_cell.angle_gamma   90.00
#
_symmetry.space_group_name_H-M   'P 1'
#
loop_
_entity.id
_entity.type
_entity.pdbx_description
1 polymer ?
#
loop_
_entity_poly.entity_id
_entity_poly.type
_entity_poly.pdbx_seq_one_letter_code
_entity_poly.pdbx_strand_id
1 'polypeptide(L)'
;MSAGVRGGPSALAPGARAPRARLALALGGGAARGLAHIGVIEVLEREGLAVDFIAGSSMGGLIGASSSTGLKAREIAEAARSFRFPRWFLPGGLMRWDSLFPSIARLLPGTFEELATPLAVTAVDLEEGTQVILHSGPLRPAVQATCAVPGVLPPVRLDGRWLVDGGVANVLPMDVAWMAEPDIVVAVRVGAPRSRRIPQLQWRLTSFLSRLGGIVPNPATAKVSFEIVTRAAEILLERQTALVAAMAGPEILIEPELGDMGLRDLNRLEEALRAGRRAAEAALPEILRLLESPPRRPRSGERSLSLYFDPVCAMVVNPARARANLTHDGVLYYFCSPNCLDCFAREPGRYLRVAGLAFAPKRTIPLGPRRSSAGTKEAAP
;
A
#
# COMPACT_ATOMS: atom_id res chain seq x y z
N MET A 1 45.09 34.68 39.45
CA MET A 1 44.73 34.57 38.02
C MET A 1 44.64 33.10 37.67
N SER A 2 43.43 32.53 37.71
CA SER A 2 43.20 31.09 37.56
C SER A 2 43.00 30.72 36.08
N ALA A 3 43.81 29.79 35.59
CA ALA A 3 43.63 29.15 34.30
C ALA A 3 42.48 28.15 34.38
N GLY A 4 41.41 28.39 33.60
CA GLY A 4 40.25 27.51 33.46
C GLY A 4 40.36 26.63 32.21
N VAL A 5 40.19 25.34 32.43
CA VAL A 5 40.40 24.20 31.53
C VAL A 5 39.48 24.22 30.31
N ARG A 6 40.04 23.99 29.10
CA ARG A 6 39.29 23.72 27.87
C ARG A 6 38.76 22.28 27.89
N GLY A 7 37.44 22.11 27.85
CA GLY A 7 36.80 20.81 27.67
C GLY A 7 37.08 20.25 26.28
N GLY A 8 37.77 19.11 26.20
CA GLY A 8 37.93 18.34 24.97
C GLY A 8 36.64 17.62 24.56
N PRO A 9 36.49 17.24 23.28
CA PRO A 9 35.33 16.50 22.81
C PRO A 9 35.25 15.13 23.51
N SER A 10 34.10 14.85 24.13
CA SER A 10 33.79 13.57 24.74
C SER A 10 33.90 12.45 23.71
N ALA A 11 34.89 11.58 23.87
CA ALA A 11 35.04 10.38 23.06
C ALA A 11 33.83 9.45 23.29
N LEU A 12 33.08 9.17 22.22
CA LEU A 12 32.01 8.18 22.22
C LEU A 12 32.58 6.80 22.58
N ALA A 13 31.90 6.10 23.50
CA ALA A 13 32.33 4.80 24.01
C ALA A 13 32.54 3.77 22.87
N PRO A 14 33.68 3.04 22.86
CA PRO A 14 33.95 2.03 21.85
C PRO A 14 33.07 0.80 22.11
N GLY A 15 32.10 0.54 21.22
CA GLY A 15 31.28 -0.68 21.27
C GLY A 15 29.85 -0.56 20.76
N ALA A 16 29.31 0.65 20.56
CA ALA A 16 28.00 0.81 19.94
C ALA A 16 28.09 0.53 18.44
N ARG A 17 27.79 -0.70 18.02
CA ARG A 17 27.61 -1.06 16.60
C ARG A 17 26.59 -0.07 16.01
N ALA A 18 26.97 0.63 14.94
CA ALA A 18 26.09 1.61 14.31
C ALA A 18 24.71 0.98 14.04
N PRO A 19 23.60 1.66 14.34
CA PRO A 19 22.27 1.09 14.19
C PRO A 19 22.03 0.73 12.71
N ARG A 20 21.55 -0.50 12.47
CA ARG A 20 21.20 -0.99 11.13
C ARG A 20 20.26 -0.03 10.41
N ALA A 21 20.44 0.15 9.11
CA ALA A 21 19.49 0.86 8.26
C ALA A 21 18.10 0.17 8.30
N ARG A 22 17.06 0.98 8.47
CA ARG A 22 15.64 0.62 8.48
C ARG A 22 15.08 0.66 7.07
N LEU A 23 14.47 -0.43 6.65
CA LEU A 23 13.86 -0.59 5.34
C LEU A 23 12.35 -0.69 5.48
N ALA A 24 11.60 0.17 4.80
CA ALA A 24 10.16 0.01 4.63
C ALA A 24 9.83 -0.48 3.22
N LEU A 25 8.80 -1.31 3.12
CA LEU A 25 8.30 -1.86 1.87
C LEU A 25 6.92 -1.29 1.56
N ALA A 26 6.76 -0.65 0.41
CA ALA A 26 5.46 -0.19 -0.10
C ALA A 26 4.96 -1.15 -1.19
N LEU A 27 3.86 -1.85 -0.94
CA LEU A 27 3.29 -2.86 -1.84
C LEU A 27 2.04 -2.33 -2.52
N GLY A 28 2.12 -2.17 -3.84
CA GLY A 28 1.03 -1.59 -4.63
C GLY A 28 -0.17 -2.52 -4.84
N GLY A 29 -1.33 -1.94 -5.09
CA GLY A 29 -2.52 -2.66 -5.55
C GLY A 29 -2.40 -3.09 -7.01
N GLY A 30 -3.06 -4.20 -7.37
CA GLY A 30 -3.03 -4.74 -8.73
C GLY A 30 -3.82 -6.03 -8.94
N ALA A 31 -4.73 -6.37 -8.02
CA ALA A 31 -5.46 -7.65 -8.01
C ALA A 31 -4.51 -8.84 -8.26
N ALA A 32 -4.76 -9.70 -9.27
CA ALA A 32 -3.90 -10.86 -9.55
C ALA A 32 -2.43 -10.53 -9.79
N ARG A 33 -2.11 -9.34 -10.30
CA ARG A 33 -0.72 -8.90 -10.51
C ARG A 33 0.06 -8.75 -9.21
N GLY A 34 -0.64 -8.44 -8.12
CA GLY A 34 -0.03 -8.33 -6.79
C GLY A 34 0.53 -9.65 -6.25
N LEU A 35 0.24 -10.80 -6.89
CA LEU A 35 0.94 -12.06 -6.60
C LEU A 35 2.46 -11.95 -6.83
N ALA A 36 2.92 -11.02 -7.66
CA ALA A 36 4.34 -10.76 -7.87
C ALA A 36 5.06 -10.26 -6.61
N HIS A 37 4.33 -9.63 -5.68
CA HIS A 37 4.89 -9.19 -4.40
C HIS A 37 5.48 -10.34 -3.61
N ILE A 38 4.88 -11.54 -3.70
CA ILE A 38 5.39 -12.74 -3.03
C ILE A 38 6.80 -13.08 -3.54
N GLY A 39 7.03 -12.98 -4.86
CA GLY A 39 8.35 -13.21 -5.45
C GLY A 39 9.39 -12.14 -5.06
N VAL A 40 8.97 -10.88 -4.89
CA VAL A 40 9.85 -9.83 -4.36
C VAL A 40 10.24 -10.14 -2.91
N ILE A 41 9.26 -10.47 -2.07
CA ILE A 41 9.47 -10.81 -0.66
C ILE A 41 10.37 -12.05 -0.53
N GLU A 42 10.20 -13.04 -1.42
CA GLU A 42 11.06 -14.24 -1.45
C GLU A 42 12.54 -13.89 -1.65
N VAL A 43 12.84 -12.94 -2.54
CA VAL A 43 14.23 -12.47 -2.76
C VAL A 43 14.73 -11.73 -1.53
N LEU A 44 13.96 -10.78 -0.99
CA LEU A 44 14.36 -10.06 0.23
C LEU A 44 14.61 -11.02 1.41
N GLU A 45 13.75 -12.03 1.56
CA GLU A 45 13.89 -13.07 2.57
C GLU A 45 15.16 -13.91 2.37
N ARG A 46 15.41 -14.38 1.15
CA ARG A 46 16.58 -15.20 0.78
C ARG A 46 17.89 -14.49 1.07
N GLU A 47 17.94 -13.18 0.81
CA GLU A 47 19.12 -12.33 1.03
C GLU A 47 19.23 -11.83 2.49
N GLY A 48 18.32 -12.24 3.37
CA GLY A 48 18.33 -11.85 4.78
C GLY A 48 17.99 -10.37 5.02
N LEU A 49 17.34 -9.70 4.08
CA LEU A 49 16.97 -8.29 4.17
C LEU A 49 15.77 -8.12 5.08
N ALA A 50 16.03 -7.63 6.29
CA ALA A 50 14.98 -7.36 7.27
C ALA A 50 14.19 -6.10 6.89
N VAL A 51 12.90 -6.29 6.58
CA VAL A 51 11.89 -5.25 6.42
C VAL A 51 11.40 -4.82 7.82
N ASP A 52 11.43 -3.52 8.12
CA ASP A 52 11.02 -2.96 9.42
C ASP A 52 9.59 -2.43 9.42
N PHE A 53 9.02 -2.17 8.25
CA PHE A 53 7.65 -1.69 8.09
C PHE A 53 7.08 -2.06 6.72
N ILE A 54 5.79 -2.36 6.64
CA ILE A 54 5.10 -2.60 5.38
C ILE A 54 3.90 -1.65 5.25
N ALA A 55 3.79 -0.97 4.11
CA ALA A 55 2.59 -0.27 3.69
C ALA A 55 1.98 -1.00 2.49
N GLY A 56 0.67 -1.28 2.52
CA GLY A 56 0.01 -2.04 1.44
C GLY A 56 -1.32 -1.45 0.99
N SER A 57 -1.65 -1.67 -0.28
CA SER A 57 -2.94 -1.33 -0.86
C SER A 57 -3.49 -2.53 -1.66
N SER A 58 -4.77 -2.86 -1.50
CA SER A 58 -5.40 -3.99 -2.20
C SER A 58 -4.63 -5.30 -1.99
N MET A 59 -4.34 -6.04 -3.07
CA MET A 59 -3.51 -7.24 -3.02
C MET A 59 -2.15 -7.00 -2.34
N GLY A 60 -1.55 -5.81 -2.46
CA GLY A 60 -0.34 -5.45 -1.73
C GLY A 60 -0.55 -5.42 -0.21
N GLY A 61 -1.72 -4.98 0.25
CA GLY A 61 -2.12 -5.06 1.66
C GLY A 61 -2.36 -6.49 2.12
N LEU A 62 -2.98 -7.34 1.29
CA LEU A 62 -3.19 -8.75 1.59
C LEU A 62 -1.86 -9.52 1.73
N ILE A 63 -0.98 -9.39 0.74
CA ILE A 63 0.33 -10.04 0.76
C ILE A 63 1.22 -9.46 1.86
N GLY A 64 1.18 -8.14 2.06
CA GLY A 64 1.89 -7.45 3.14
C GLY A 64 1.44 -7.89 4.52
N ALA A 65 0.13 -8.07 4.74
CA ALA A 65 -0.40 -8.62 5.99
C ALA A 65 0.08 -10.06 6.21
N SER A 66 0.04 -10.87 5.14
CA SER A 66 0.47 -12.27 5.20
C SER A 66 1.95 -12.40 5.56
N SER A 67 2.84 -11.61 4.96
CA SER A 67 4.27 -11.62 5.28
C SER A 67 4.57 -11.02 6.65
N SER A 68 3.78 -10.05 7.10
CA SER A 68 3.91 -9.44 8.42
C SER A 68 3.62 -10.40 9.57
N THR A 69 2.94 -11.53 9.32
CA THR A 69 2.71 -12.58 10.33
C THR A 69 3.98 -13.37 10.68
N GLY A 70 5.02 -13.30 9.85
CA GLY A 70 6.22 -14.13 9.94
C GLY A 70 6.20 -15.38 9.05
N LEU A 71 5.11 -15.61 8.31
CA LEU A 71 5.08 -16.63 7.25
C LEU A 71 6.15 -16.37 6.20
N LYS A 72 6.81 -17.42 5.74
CA LYS A 72 7.77 -17.35 4.63
C LYS A 72 7.06 -17.14 3.31
N ALA A 73 7.74 -16.55 2.34
CA ALA A 73 7.18 -16.30 1.01
C ALA A 73 6.62 -17.58 0.35
N ARG A 74 7.27 -18.73 0.57
CA ARG A 74 6.79 -20.05 0.10
C ARG A 74 5.43 -20.45 0.66
N GLU A 75 5.13 -20.11 1.92
CA GLU A 75 3.88 -20.47 2.60
C GLU A 75 2.74 -19.57 2.09
N ILE A 76 3.05 -18.30 1.85
CA ILE A 76 2.12 -17.35 1.22
C ILE A 76 1.82 -17.77 -0.22
N ALA A 77 2.84 -18.21 -0.97
CA ALA A 77 2.66 -18.75 -2.32
C ALA A 77 1.75 -20.00 -2.32
N GLU A 78 1.97 -20.93 -1.39
CA GLU A 78 1.11 -22.12 -1.24
C GLU A 78 -0.34 -21.73 -0.97
N ALA A 79 -0.58 -20.81 -0.02
CA ALA A 79 -1.92 -20.31 0.26
C ALA A 79 -2.57 -19.65 -0.98
N ALA A 80 -1.78 -18.88 -1.74
CA ALA A 80 -2.24 -18.19 -2.94
C ALA A 80 -2.65 -19.13 -4.09
N ARG A 81 -2.19 -20.39 -4.11
CA ARG A 81 -2.62 -21.39 -5.11
C ARG A 81 -4.12 -21.65 -5.09
N SER A 82 -4.74 -21.47 -3.92
CA SER A 82 -6.18 -21.62 -3.70
C SER A 82 -7.01 -20.43 -4.21
N PHE A 83 -6.36 -19.32 -4.57
CA PHE A 83 -7.09 -18.12 -5.00
C PHE A 83 -7.74 -18.37 -6.36
N ARG A 84 -9.02 -18.02 -6.45
CA ARG A 84 -9.83 -18.26 -7.65
C ARG A 84 -10.75 -17.08 -7.88
N PHE A 85 -10.67 -16.51 -9.08
CA PHE A 85 -11.70 -15.60 -9.57
C PHE A 85 -12.76 -16.44 -10.30
N PRO A 86 -14.04 -16.41 -9.88
CA PRO A 86 -15.09 -17.22 -10.51
C PRO A 86 -15.29 -16.84 -11.97
N ARG A 87 -15.24 -17.83 -12.89
CA ARG A 87 -15.48 -17.61 -14.33
C ARG A 87 -16.91 -17.12 -14.62
N TRP A 88 -17.85 -17.41 -13.72
CA TRP A 88 -19.27 -17.06 -13.82
C TRP A 88 -19.63 -15.71 -13.20
N PHE A 89 -18.65 -14.94 -12.73
CA PHE A 89 -18.88 -13.61 -12.17
C PHE A 89 -19.58 -12.70 -13.19
N LEU A 90 -20.75 -12.19 -12.82
CA LEU A 90 -21.51 -11.23 -13.62
C LEU A 90 -21.28 -9.82 -13.07
N PRO A 91 -20.96 -8.84 -13.94
CA PRO A 91 -20.89 -7.43 -13.54
C PRO A 91 -22.19 -6.99 -12.84
N GLY A 92 -22.05 -6.33 -11.69
CA GLY A 92 -23.17 -5.95 -10.82
C GLY A 92 -23.45 -6.94 -9.67
N GLY A 93 -22.83 -8.13 -9.68
CA GLY A 93 -22.81 -9.03 -8.52
C GLY A 93 -21.65 -8.72 -7.58
N LEU A 94 -21.83 -8.93 -6.28
CA LEU A 94 -20.77 -8.84 -5.27
C LEU A 94 -20.37 -10.24 -4.81
N MET A 95 -19.06 -10.47 -4.67
CA MET A 95 -18.52 -11.73 -4.18
C MET A 95 -18.27 -11.70 -2.67
N ARG A 96 -18.14 -12.88 -2.07
CA ARG A 96 -17.67 -13.01 -0.70
C ARG A 96 -16.15 -13.03 -0.66
N TRP A 97 -15.57 -12.34 0.31
CA TRP A 97 -14.12 -12.35 0.61
C TRP A 97 -13.55 -13.78 0.65
N ASP A 98 -14.16 -14.65 1.44
CA ASP A 98 -13.70 -16.03 1.65
C ASP A 98 -13.75 -16.88 0.37
N SER A 99 -14.53 -16.47 -0.63
CA SER A 99 -14.61 -17.17 -1.91
C SER A 99 -13.40 -16.87 -2.80
N LEU A 100 -12.81 -15.67 -2.69
CA LEU A 100 -11.61 -15.31 -3.46
C LEU A 100 -10.33 -15.73 -2.75
N PHE A 101 -10.29 -15.59 -1.42
CA PHE A 101 -9.07 -15.76 -0.62
C PHE A 101 -9.25 -16.76 0.54
N PRO A 102 -9.72 -17.99 0.27
CA PRO A 102 -10.15 -18.94 1.31
C PRO A 102 -9.05 -19.33 2.30
N SER A 103 -7.82 -19.56 1.81
CA SER A 103 -6.72 -20.02 2.66
C SER A 103 -6.13 -18.90 3.51
N ILE A 104 -5.92 -17.72 2.94
CA ILE A 104 -5.26 -16.62 3.63
C ILE A 104 -6.11 -16.04 4.76
N ALA A 105 -7.44 -16.06 4.60
CA ALA A 105 -8.38 -15.62 5.63
C ALA A 105 -8.18 -16.36 6.96
N ARG A 106 -7.68 -17.60 6.93
CA ARG A 106 -7.43 -18.41 8.13
C ARG A 106 -6.06 -18.15 8.76
N LEU A 107 -5.10 -17.68 7.95
CA LEU A 107 -3.70 -17.50 8.35
C LEU A 107 -3.46 -16.14 9.02
N LEU A 108 -4.34 -15.16 8.80
CA LEU A 108 -4.21 -13.85 9.42
C LEU A 108 -4.60 -13.90 10.92
N PRO A 109 -3.78 -13.30 11.81
CA PRO A 109 -4.10 -13.17 13.24
C PRO A 109 -5.33 -12.28 13.48
N GLY A 110 -5.71 -12.15 14.74
CA GLY A 110 -6.85 -11.31 15.14
C GLY A 110 -6.56 -9.83 14.91
N THR A 111 -5.36 -9.38 15.27
CA THR A 111 -5.01 -7.96 15.36
C THR A 111 -3.69 -7.60 14.69
N PHE A 112 -3.47 -6.30 14.41
CA PHE A 112 -2.21 -5.79 13.87
C PHE A 112 -1.05 -5.94 14.86
N GLU A 113 -1.34 -5.89 16.16
CA GLU A 113 -0.37 -5.94 17.26
C GLU A 113 0.29 -7.32 17.43
N GLU A 114 -0.32 -8.36 16.84
CA GLU A 114 0.22 -9.72 16.76
C GLU A 114 1.26 -9.89 15.64
N LEU A 115 1.37 -8.94 14.71
CA LEU A 115 2.28 -9.03 13.57
C LEU A 115 3.75 -8.92 14.00
N ALA A 116 4.61 -9.72 13.37
CA ALA A 116 6.05 -9.68 13.56
C ALA A 116 6.70 -8.43 12.94
N THR A 117 6.17 -8.00 11.79
CA THR A 117 6.53 -6.76 11.11
C THR A 117 5.35 -5.79 11.18
N PRO A 118 5.52 -4.56 11.65
CA PRO A 118 4.42 -3.60 11.67
C PRO A 118 3.92 -3.28 10.25
N LEU A 119 2.61 -3.12 10.13
CA LEU A 119 1.89 -3.00 8.88
C LEU A 119 0.92 -1.81 8.94
N ALA A 120 0.81 -1.07 7.85
CA ALA A 120 -0.36 -0.26 7.55
C ALA A 120 -0.97 -0.67 6.20
N VAL A 121 -2.29 -0.70 6.13
CA VAL A 121 -3.02 -0.88 4.88
C VAL A 121 -3.90 0.33 4.60
N THR A 122 -4.06 0.64 3.32
CA THR A 122 -4.86 1.80 2.89
C THR A 122 -6.26 1.38 2.49
N ALA A 123 -7.25 2.18 2.88
CA ALA A 123 -8.63 2.06 2.44
C ALA A 123 -9.16 3.45 2.08
N VAL A 124 -10.35 3.52 1.50
CA VAL A 124 -11.03 4.79 1.22
C VAL A 124 -12.39 4.78 1.88
N ASP A 125 -12.70 5.85 2.61
CA ASP A 125 -14.04 6.13 3.12
C ASP A 125 -14.94 6.53 1.96
N LEU A 126 -15.99 5.76 1.69
CA LEU A 126 -16.90 6.00 0.59
C LEU A 126 -17.76 7.25 0.77
N GLU A 127 -18.09 7.60 2.01
CA GLU A 127 -18.99 8.72 2.29
C GLU A 127 -18.22 10.05 2.21
N GLU A 128 -17.02 10.08 2.77
CA GLU A 128 -16.18 11.28 2.82
C GLU A 128 -15.22 11.39 1.62
N GLY A 129 -14.99 10.31 0.88
CA GLY A 129 -14.02 10.26 -0.22
C GLY A 129 -12.56 10.35 0.24
N THR A 130 -12.29 10.20 1.55
CA THR A 130 -10.96 10.37 2.14
C THR A 130 -10.21 9.06 2.31
N GLN A 131 -8.89 9.10 2.18
CA GLN A 131 -8.03 7.96 2.50
C GLN A 131 -8.06 7.66 4.00
N VAL A 132 -8.15 6.38 4.34
CA VAL A 132 -8.03 5.86 5.71
C VAL A 132 -6.81 4.94 5.80
N ILE A 133 -5.94 5.20 6.78
CA ILE A 133 -4.77 4.36 7.07
C ILE A 133 -5.12 3.45 8.23
N LEU A 134 -5.23 2.15 7.97
CA LEU A 134 -5.56 1.13 8.97
C LEU A 134 -4.26 0.45 9.42
N HIS A 135 -3.94 0.51 10.71
CA HIS A 135 -2.64 0.09 11.23
C HIS A 135 -2.69 -0.52 12.65
N SER A 136 -3.88 -0.63 13.25
CA SER A 136 -4.08 -1.11 14.62
C SER A 136 -5.44 -1.78 14.76
N GLY A 137 -5.62 -2.62 15.78
CA GLY A 137 -6.90 -3.27 16.06
C GLY A 137 -7.20 -4.45 15.13
N PRO A 138 -8.48 -4.71 14.77
CA PRO A 138 -8.87 -5.91 14.00
C PRO A 138 -8.22 -5.96 12.60
N LEU A 139 -7.34 -6.94 12.38
CA LEU A 139 -6.58 -7.06 11.14
C LEU A 139 -7.44 -7.53 9.98
N ARG A 140 -8.27 -8.55 10.18
CA ARG A 140 -9.06 -9.17 9.10
C ARG A 140 -10.03 -8.17 8.45
N PRO A 141 -10.83 -7.38 9.19
CA PRO A 141 -11.68 -6.35 8.57
C PRO A 141 -10.87 -5.29 7.83
N ALA A 142 -9.69 -4.92 8.32
CA ALA A 142 -8.84 -3.94 7.64
C ALA A 142 -8.27 -4.48 6.31
N VAL A 143 -7.85 -5.74 6.29
CA VAL A 143 -7.39 -6.42 5.07
C VAL A 143 -8.55 -6.64 4.09
N GLN A 144 -9.77 -6.90 4.57
CA GLN A 144 -10.96 -6.94 3.74
C GLN A 144 -11.26 -5.56 3.13
N ALA A 145 -11.20 -4.49 3.93
CA ALA A 145 -11.44 -3.13 3.50
C ALA A 145 -10.45 -2.70 2.40
N THR A 146 -9.14 -2.91 2.62
CA THR A 146 -8.13 -2.52 1.62
C THR A 146 -8.28 -3.27 0.30
N CYS A 147 -8.90 -4.46 0.29
CA CYS A 147 -9.14 -5.28 -0.89
C CYS A 147 -10.58 -5.20 -1.43
N ALA A 148 -11.46 -4.39 -0.84
CA ALA A 148 -12.87 -4.30 -1.20
C ALA A 148 -13.06 -3.51 -2.51
N VAL A 149 -12.62 -4.10 -3.64
CA VAL A 149 -12.67 -3.48 -4.97
C VAL A 149 -14.13 -3.19 -5.34
N PRO A 150 -14.49 -1.91 -5.63
CA PRO A 150 -15.86 -1.54 -5.99
C PRO A 150 -16.39 -2.36 -7.16
N GLY A 151 -17.61 -2.89 -6.99
CA GLY A 151 -18.26 -3.73 -7.99
C GLY A 151 -17.72 -5.16 -8.09
N VAL A 152 -16.82 -5.58 -7.20
CA VAL A 152 -16.27 -6.95 -7.12
C VAL A 152 -16.51 -7.53 -5.73
N LEU A 153 -16.14 -6.79 -4.68
CA LEU A 153 -16.34 -7.14 -3.28
C LEU A 153 -17.19 -6.06 -2.60
N PRO A 154 -18.02 -6.42 -1.60
CA PRO A 154 -18.82 -5.45 -0.86
C PRO A 154 -17.92 -4.50 -0.04
N PRO A 155 -18.35 -3.25 0.19
CA PRO A 155 -17.66 -2.36 1.13
C PRO A 155 -17.69 -2.95 2.54
N VAL A 156 -16.69 -2.61 3.34
CA VAL A 156 -16.54 -3.09 4.73
C VAL A 156 -16.90 -1.97 5.67
N ARG A 157 -17.78 -2.24 6.64
CA ARG A 157 -18.07 -1.28 7.70
C ARG A 157 -17.08 -1.46 8.85
N LEU A 158 -16.24 -0.46 9.10
CA LEU A 158 -15.22 -0.48 10.15
C LEU A 158 -15.15 0.89 10.82
N ASP A 159 -15.16 0.93 12.16
CA ASP A 159 -15.13 2.15 12.97
C ASP A 159 -16.17 3.21 12.53
N GLY A 160 -17.37 2.74 12.19
CA GLY A 160 -18.49 3.58 11.76
C GLY A 160 -18.46 4.00 10.29
N ARG A 161 -17.37 3.76 9.56
CA ARG A 161 -17.17 4.17 8.16
C ARG A 161 -17.46 3.04 7.17
N TRP A 162 -17.89 3.40 5.97
CA TRP A 162 -17.96 2.47 4.84
C TRP A 162 -16.69 2.52 4.03
N LEU A 163 -15.89 1.46 4.09
CA LEU A 163 -14.57 1.41 3.48
C LEU A 163 -14.53 0.55 2.21
N VAL A 164 -13.81 1.04 1.21
CA VAL A 164 -13.46 0.30 -0.02
C VAL A 164 -11.95 0.25 -0.24
N ASP A 165 -11.56 -0.47 -1.30
CA ASP A 165 -10.18 -0.69 -1.70
C ASP A 165 -9.35 0.61 -1.70
N GLY A 166 -8.18 0.55 -1.07
CA GLY A 166 -7.26 1.69 -0.94
C GLY A 166 -6.77 2.22 -2.27
N GLY A 167 -6.74 1.37 -3.30
CA GLY A 167 -6.35 1.72 -4.66
C GLY A 167 -7.23 2.79 -5.30
N VAL A 168 -8.43 3.06 -4.76
CA VAL A 168 -9.28 4.18 -5.23
C VAL A 168 -8.58 5.54 -5.02
N ALA A 169 -7.80 5.70 -3.96
CA ALA A 169 -7.10 6.97 -3.63
C ALA A 169 -5.58 6.84 -3.54
N ASN A 170 -5.04 5.65 -3.29
CA ASN A 170 -3.61 5.43 -3.15
C ASN A 170 -3.26 3.97 -3.49
N VAL A 171 -2.94 3.74 -4.76
CA VAL A 171 -2.57 2.41 -5.28
C VAL A 171 -1.21 1.97 -4.75
N LEU A 172 -0.26 2.88 -4.53
CA LEU A 172 1.09 2.56 -4.11
C LEU A 172 1.50 3.45 -2.93
N PRO A 173 1.30 2.97 -1.68
CA PRO A 173 1.35 3.81 -0.49
C PRO A 173 2.78 4.07 0.02
N MET A 174 3.63 4.68 -0.82
CA MET A 174 5.02 5.05 -0.50
C MET A 174 5.09 6.15 0.55
N ASP A 175 4.16 7.08 0.44
CA ASP A 175 3.90 8.16 1.38
C ASP A 175 3.57 7.61 2.78
N VAL A 176 2.79 6.52 2.86
CA VAL A 176 2.55 5.80 4.11
C VAL A 176 3.78 5.06 4.61
N ALA A 177 4.54 4.42 3.72
CA ALA A 177 5.81 3.78 4.09
C ALA A 177 6.81 4.78 4.69
N TRP A 178 6.82 6.02 4.18
CA TRP A 178 7.65 7.10 4.70
C TRP A 178 7.32 7.53 6.12
N MET A 179 6.07 7.36 6.56
CA MET A 179 5.63 7.77 7.90
C MET A 179 6.24 6.92 9.02
N ALA A 180 6.79 5.76 8.69
CA ALA A 180 7.55 4.92 9.62
C ALA A 180 9.00 5.42 9.86
N GLU A 181 9.35 6.56 9.26
CA GLU A 181 10.69 7.15 9.27
C GLU A 181 11.80 6.11 8.96
N PRO A 182 11.67 5.32 7.88
CA PRO A 182 12.73 4.40 7.47
C PRO A 182 13.90 5.21 6.90
N ASP A 183 15.06 4.57 6.76
CA ASP A 183 16.14 5.17 5.99
C ASP A 183 15.93 5.01 4.49
N ILE A 184 15.25 3.92 4.10
CA ILE A 184 15.02 3.53 2.71
C ILE A 184 13.59 3.01 2.57
N VAL A 185 12.87 3.50 1.57
CA VAL A 185 11.63 2.92 1.06
C VAL A 185 11.91 2.18 -0.23
N VAL A 186 11.59 0.89 -0.25
CA VAL A 186 11.50 0.08 -1.46
C VAL A 186 10.03 -0.05 -1.83
N ALA A 187 9.65 0.34 -3.04
CA ALA A 187 8.28 0.25 -3.52
C ALA A 187 8.14 -0.78 -4.62
N VAL A 188 7.06 -1.54 -4.63
CA VAL A 188 6.76 -2.54 -5.66
C VAL A 188 5.51 -2.14 -6.41
N ARG A 189 5.67 -1.72 -7.67
CA ARG A 189 4.58 -1.34 -8.56
C ARG A 189 4.22 -2.50 -9.47
N VAL A 190 2.99 -2.99 -9.34
CA VAL A 190 2.40 -4.05 -10.19
C VAL A 190 1.39 -3.42 -11.15
N GLY A 191 1.91 -2.58 -12.06
CA GLY A 191 1.13 -1.75 -12.97
C GLY A 191 0.35 -2.52 -14.05
N ALA A 192 -0.45 -1.80 -14.82
CA ALA A 192 -1.20 -2.39 -15.93
C ALA A 192 -0.33 -2.60 -17.18
N PRO A 193 -0.67 -3.58 -18.04
CA PRO A 193 -0.03 -3.70 -19.34
C PRO A 193 -0.11 -2.37 -20.11
N ARG A 194 1.01 -1.97 -20.72
CA ARG A 194 1.14 -0.73 -21.51
C ARG A 194 0.12 -0.64 -22.64
N SER A 195 -0.29 -1.78 -23.20
CA SER A 195 -1.36 -1.83 -24.20
C SER A 195 -2.28 -3.03 -23.97
N ARG A 196 -3.58 -2.82 -24.17
CA ARG A 196 -4.59 -3.87 -24.16
C ARG A 196 -5.50 -3.64 -25.36
N ARG A 197 -5.63 -4.63 -26.24
CA ARG A 197 -6.61 -4.56 -27.34
C ARG A 197 -8.00 -4.79 -26.75
N ILE A 198 -8.89 -3.82 -26.90
CA ILE A 198 -10.32 -4.00 -26.61
C ILE A 198 -10.90 -4.83 -27.77
N PRO A 199 -11.60 -5.95 -27.51
CA PRO A 199 -12.14 -6.80 -28.56
C PRO A 199 -13.15 -6.03 -29.46
N GLN A 200 -12.75 -5.68 -30.69
CA GLN A 200 -13.56 -4.91 -31.64
C GLN A 200 -14.86 -5.63 -32.10
N LEU A 201 -14.84 -6.97 -32.12
CA LEU A 201 -15.94 -7.78 -32.64
C LEU A 201 -17.20 -7.69 -31.77
N GLN A 202 -17.04 -7.52 -30.45
CA GLN A 202 -18.17 -7.40 -29.52
C GLN A 202 -18.89 -6.06 -29.70
N TRP A 203 -18.16 -4.98 -29.98
CA TRP A 203 -18.69 -3.63 -30.14
C TRP A 203 -19.73 -3.53 -31.27
N ARG A 204 -19.44 -4.11 -32.45
CA ARG A 204 -20.36 -4.09 -33.60
C ARG A 204 -21.69 -4.79 -33.28
N LEU A 205 -21.64 -5.92 -32.57
CA LEU A 205 -22.82 -6.69 -32.21
C LEU A 205 -23.69 -5.94 -31.19
N THR A 206 -23.10 -5.36 -30.15
CA THR A 206 -23.82 -4.50 -29.19
C THR A 206 -24.44 -3.28 -29.86
N SER A 207 -23.71 -2.59 -30.74
CA SER A 207 -24.21 -1.39 -31.43
C SER A 207 -25.40 -1.69 -32.37
N PHE A 208 -25.44 -2.87 -32.97
CA PHE A 208 -26.57 -3.34 -33.78
C PHE A 208 -27.80 -3.61 -32.90
N LEU A 209 -27.62 -4.29 -31.77
CA LEU A 209 -28.70 -4.60 -30.83
C LEU A 209 -29.28 -3.34 -30.16
N SER A 210 -28.44 -2.36 -29.81
CA SER A 210 -28.89 -1.08 -29.24
C SER A 210 -29.72 -0.23 -30.22
N ARG A 211 -29.53 -0.40 -31.54
CA ARG A 211 -30.32 0.30 -32.58
C ARG A 211 -31.74 -0.24 -32.73
N LEU A 212 -32.05 -1.43 -32.19
CA LEU A 212 -33.37 -2.05 -32.25
C LEU A 212 -34.32 -1.59 -31.11
N GLY A 213 -33.98 -0.52 -30.39
CA GLY A 213 -34.95 0.26 -29.62
C GLY A 213 -35.21 -0.17 -28.17
N GLY A 214 -34.39 -1.03 -27.57
CA GLY A 214 -34.49 -1.38 -26.15
C GLY A 214 -33.16 -1.28 -25.42
N ILE A 215 -33.07 -0.41 -24.40
CA ILE A 215 -32.02 -0.52 -23.36
C ILE A 215 -32.42 -1.70 -22.47
N VAL A 216 -32.27 -2.93 -22.96
CA VAL A 216 -32.38 -4.11 -22.11
C VAL A 216 -30.95 -4.48 -21.71
N PRO A 217 -30.58 -4.40 -20.42
CA PRO A 217 -29.29 -4.86 -19.95
C PRO A 217 -29.15 -6.35 -20.31
N ASN A 218 -28.32 -6.66 -21.31
CA ASN A 218 -27.96 -8.03 -21.61
C ASN A 218 -26.56 -8.33 -21.05
N PRO A 219 -26.27 -9.60 -20.68
CA PRO A 219 -24.99 -9.96 -20.06
C PRO A 219 -23.75 -9.59 -20.90
N ALA A 220 -23.89 -9.55 -22.23
CA ALA A 220 -22.81 -9.17 -23.13
C ALA A 220 -22.47 -7.68 -23.01
N THR A 221 -23.49 -6.81 -22.96
CA THR A 221 -23.32 -5.36 -22.79
C THR A 221 -22.75 -5.06 -21.41
N ALA A 222 -23.24 -5.72 -20.36
CA ALA A 222 -22.70 -5.57 -19.01
C ALA A 222 -21.21 -5.97 -18.93
N LYS A 223 -20.82 -7.05 -19.61
CA LYS A 223 -19.41 -7.48 -19.70
C LYS A 223 -18.54 -6.46 -20.42
N VAL A 224 -18.99 -5.94 -21.56
CA VAL A 224 -18.25 -4.91 -22.31
C VAL A 224 -18.12 -3.63 -21.48
N SER A 225 -19.21 -3.16 -20.84
CA SER A 225 -19.18 -2.01 -19.95
C SER A 225 -18.21 -2.21 -18.79
N PHE A 226 -18.22 -3.38 -18.15
CA PHE A 226 -17.28 -3.70 -17.08
C PHE A 226 -15.82 -3.68 -17.56
N GLU A 227 -15.53 -4.22 -18.74
CA GLU A 227 -14.17 -4.18 -19.32
C GLU A 227 -13.71 -2.75 -19.62
N ILE A 228 -14.62 -1.90 -20.13
CA ILE A 228 -14.34 -0.48 -20.39
C ILE A 228 -14.07 0.27 -19.07
N VAL A 229 -14.95 0.11 -18.08
CA VAL A 229 -14.80 0.75 -16.76
C VAL A 229 -13.51 0.29 -16.09
N THR A 230 -13.22 -1.01 -16.11
CA THR A 230 -11.98 -1.57 -15.57
C THR A 230 -10.77 -0.96 -16.26
N ARG A 231 -10.77 -0.84 -17.60
CA ARG A 231 -9.64 -0.25 -18.33
C ARG A 231 -9.47 1.24 -18.05
N ALA A 232 -10.57 1.99 -17.97
CA ALA A 232 -10.53 3.40 -17.62
C ALA A 232 -9.96 3.60 -16.20
N ALA A 233 -10.39 2.78 -15.25
CA ALA A 233 -9.85 2.76 -13.90
C ALA A 233 -8.34 2.45 -13.91
N GLU A 234 -7.90 1.40 -14.61
CA GLU A 234 -6.46 1.09 -14.75
C GLU A 234 -5.64 2.29 -15.24
N ILE A 235 -6.12 3.02 -16.27
CA ILE A 235 -5.43 4.20 -16.80
C ILE A 235 -5.34 5.31 -15.75
N LEU A 236 -6.44 5.58 -15.04
CA LEU A 236 -6.49 6.59 -13.99
C LEU A 236 -5.52 6.25 -12.85
N LEU A 237 -5.58 5.01 -12.37
CA LEU A 237 -4.75 4.49 -11.29
C LEU A 237 -3.25 4.52 -11.63
N GLU A 238 -2.89 4.20 -12.88
CA GLU A 238 -1.51 4.28 -13.37
C GLU A 238 -1.00 5.73 -13.34
N ARG A 239 -1.82 6.69 -13.78
CA ARG A 239 -1.47 8.12 -13.75
C ARG A 239 -1.32 8.64 -12.33
N GLN A 240 -2.23 8.27 -11.43
CA GLN A 240 -2.16 8.63 -10.02
C GLN A 240 -0.88 8.07 -9.37
N THR A 241 -0.56 6.80 -9.64
CA THR A 241 0.67 6.17 -9.12
C THR A 241 1.92 6.90 -9.60
N ALA A 242 1.97 7.32 -10.87
CA ALA A 242 3.10 8.08 -11.40
C ALA A 242 3.25 9.45 -10.72
N LEU A 243 2.13 10.14 -10.42
CA LEU A 243 2.15 11.40 -9.69
C LEU A 243 2.64 11.21 -8.25
N VAL A 244 2.13 10.21 -7.53
CA VAL A 244 2.58 9.89 -6.16
C VAL A 244 4.06 9.50 -6.16
N ALA A 245 4.53 8.73 -7.14
CA ALA A 245 5.95 8.43 -7.28
C ALA A 245 6.80 9.69 -7.51
N ALA A 246 6.33 10.66 -8.30
CA ALA A 246 7.04 11.92 -8.51
C ALA A 246 7.02 12.86 -7.29
N MET A 247 6.00 12.76 -6.43
CA MET A 247 5.86 13.59 -5.24
C MET A 247 6.57 12.98 -4.03
N ALA A 248 6.22 11.73 -3.69
CA ALA A 248 6.71 11.04 -2.51
C ALA A 248 8.04 10.34 -2.77
N GLY A 249 8.23 9.73 -3.94
CA GLY A 249 9.43 9.01 -4.41
C GLY A 249 9.94 7.91 -3.48
N PRO A 250 10.03 6.64 -3.90
CA PRO A 250 10.84 5.68 -3.15
C PRO A 250 12.32 5.92 -3.48
N GLU A 251 13.24 5.37 -2.69
CA GLU A 251 14.63 5.25 -3.13
C GLU A 251 14.74 4.22 -4.26
N ILE A 252 13.93 3.17 -4.19
CA ILE A 252 13.92 2.09 -5.17
C ILE A 252 12.48 1.76 -5.56
N LEU A 253 12.22 1.77 -6.87
CA LEU A 253 10.97 1.31 -7.45
C LEU A 253 11.22 0.01 -8.21
N ILE A 254 10.68 -1.09 -7.68
CA ILE A 254 10.68 -2.41 -8.32
C ILE A 254 9.44 -2.54 -9.19
N GLU A 255 9.62 -2.92 -10.45
CA GLU A 255 8.54 -3.05 -11.43
C GLU A 255 8.57 -4.43 -12.10
N PRO A 256 7.83 -5.42 -11.56
CA PRO A 256 7.75 -6.74 -12.17
C PRO A 256 7.17 -6.70 -13.59
N GLU A 257 7.85 -7.34 -14.54
CA GLU A 257 7.36 -7.49 -15.91
C GLU A 257 6.29 -8.60 -15.99
N LEU A 258 5.02 -8.18 -16.02
CA LEU A 258 3.85 -9.09 -15.96
C LEU A 258 3.15 -9.29 -17.31
N GLY A 259 3.74 -8.82 -18.41
CA GLY A 259 3.23 -9.03 -19.76
C GLY A 259 1.76 -8.59 -19.91
N ASP A 260 0.91 -9.52 -20.36
CA ASP A 260 -0.51 -9.30 -20.61
C ASP A 260 -1.42 -9.69 -19.44
N MET A 261 -0.86 -9.97 -18.25
CA MET A 261 -1.60 -10.44 -17.10
C MET A 261 -2.74 -9.49 -16.71
N GLY A 262 -3.96 -10.05 -16.76
CA GLY A 262 -5.17 -9.36 -16.35
C GLY A 262 -5.34 -9.32 -14.84
N LEU A 263 -6.17 -8.40 -14.35
CA LEU A 263 -6.50 -8.26 -12.93
C LEU A 263 -7.14 -9.52 -12.31
N ARG A 264 -7.73 -10.39 -13.13
CA ARG A 264 -8.46 -11.60 -12.68
C ARG A 264 -7.66 -12.89 -12.83
N ASP A 265 -6.43 -12.83 -13.34
CA ASP A 265 -5.64 -14.00 -13.70
C ASP A 265 -4.96 -14.65 -12.47
N LEU A 266 -5.72 -14.89 -11.40
CA LEU A 266 -5.22 -15.48 -10.14
C LEU A 266 -4.64 -16.89 -10.33
N ASN A 267 -4.93 -17.53 -11.47
CA ASN A 267 -4.36 -18.82 -11.86
C ASN A 267 -2.92 -18.73 -12.41
N ARG A 268 -2.41 -17.54 -12.75
CA ARG A 268 -1.04 -17.33 -13.29
C ARG A 268 0.00 -17.06 -12.18
N LEU A 269 -0.15 -17.72 -11.02
CA LEU A 269 0.70 -17.50 -9.84
C LEU A 269 2.20 -17.66 -10.15
N GLU A 270 2.61 -18.77 -10.76
CA GLU A 270 4.03 -19.08 -11.01
C GLU A 270 4.69 -18.08 -12.00
N GLU A 271 3.90 -17.46 -12.87
CA GLU A 271 4.39 -16.37 -13.72
C GLU A 271 4.63 -15.09 -12.92
N ALA A 272 3.66 -14.71 -12.08
CA ALA A 272 3.77 -13.54 -11.22
C ALA A 272 4.95 -13.66 -10.24
N LEU A 273 5.12 -14.81 -9.60
CA LEU A 273 6.24 -15.10 -8.70
C LEU A 273 7.59 -14.93 -9.41
N ARG A 274 7.75 -15.53 -10.60
CA ARG A 274 8.98 -15.41 -11.39
C ARG A 274 9.26 -13.96 -11.80
N ALA A 275 8.24 -13.21 -12.20
CA ALA A 275 8.40 -11.80 -12.54
C ALA A 275 8.83 -10.96 -11.33
N GLY A 276 8.22 -11.19 -10.17
CA GLY A 276 8.59 -10.55 -8.90
C GLY A 276 10.03 -10.83 -8.50
N ARG A 277 10.45 -12.11 -8.53
CA ARG A 277 11.82 -12.51 -8.21
C ARG A 277 12.84 -11.82 -9.12
N ARG A 278 12.65 -11.89 -10.44
CA ARG A 278 13.57 -11.26 -11.41
C ARG A 278 13.71 -9.76 -11.17
N ALA A 279 12.60 -9.06 -10.95
CA ALA A 279 12.62 -7.62 -10.73
C ALA A 279 13.31 -7.25 -9.40
N ALA A 280 13.10 -8.04 -8.34
CA ALA A 280 13.79 -7.84 -7.07
C ALA A 280 15.29 -8.15 -7.17
N GLU A 281 15.68 -9.22 -7.87
CA GLU A 281 17.08 -9.56 -8.13
C GLU A 281 17.80 -8.46 -8.91
N ALA A 282 17.14 -7.86 -9.89
CA ALA A 282 17.69 -6.71 -10.64
C ALA A 282 17.89 -5.47 -9.76
N ALA A 283 17.02 -5.24 -8.77
CA ALA A 283 17.12 -4.11 -7.84
C ALA A 283 18.06 -4.37 -6.66
N LEU A 284 18.39 -5.62 -6.36
CA LEU A 284 19.12 -6.04 -5.17
C LEU A 284 20.47 -5.32 -4.98
N PRO A 285 21.32 -5.13 -6.01
CA PRO A 285 22.59 -4.42 -5.83
C PRO A 285 22.40 -3.00 -5.28
N GLU A 286 21.38 -2.30 -5.75
CA GLU A 286 21.07 -0.94 -5.30
C GLU A 286 20.46 -0.92 -3.89
N ILE A 287 19.61 -1.90 -3.57
CA ILE A 287 19.08 -2.08 -2.21
C ILE A 287 20.22 -2.23 -1.21
N LEU A 288 21.17 -3.13 -1.50
CA LEU A 288 22.33 -3.40 -0.65
C LEU A 288 23.21 -2.15 -0.50
N ARG A 289 23.52 -1.47 -1.61
CA ARG A 289 24.31 -0.22 -1.61
C ARG A 289 23.70 0.84 -0.70
N LEU A 290 22.38 1.05 -0.77
CA LEU A 290 21.69 2.02 0.06
C LEU A 290 21.62 1.59 1.53
N LEU A 291 21.49 0.29 1.83
CA LEU A 291 21.49 -0.21 3.21
C LEU A 291 22.86 -0.05 3.89
N GLU A 292 23.96 -0.17 3.14
CA GLU A 292 25.32 0.07 3.63
C GLU A 292 25.59 1.55 3.90
N SER A 293 25.02 2.44 3.09
CA SER A 293 25.20 3.89 3.18
C SER A 293 23.86 4.62 3.02
N PRO A 294 22.98 4.55 4.05
CA PRO A 294 21.65 5.15 3.96
C PRO A 294 21.74 6.68 3.82
N PRO A 295 20.83 7.30 3.07
CA PRO A 295 20.74 8.75 3.03
C PRO A 295 20.51 9.28 4.45
N ARG A 296 21.34 10.22 4.90
CA ARG A 296 21.25 10.77 6.27
C ARG A 296 19.90 11.46 6.46
N ARG A 297 19.10 10.99 7.43
CA ARG A 297 17.84 11.64 7.83
C ARG A 297 17.76 11.74 9.35
N PRO A 298 17.23 12.85 9.89
CA PRO A 298 16.90 12.94 11.30
C PRO A 298 15.88 11.85 11.64
N ARG A 299 16.13 11.06 12.68
CA ARG A 299 15.14 10.12 13.22
C ARG A 299 14.59 10.69 14.51
N SER A 300 13.27 10.63 14.70
CA SER A 300 12.75 10.64 16.06
C SER A 300 13.24 9.36 16.75
N GLY A 301 13.78 9.46 17.96
CA GLY A 301 14.35 8.30 18.68
C GLY A 301 13.33 7.17 18.94
N GLU A 302 12.03 7.47 18.82
CA GLU A 302 10.91 6.57 19.06
C GLU A 302 10.44 5.88 17.77
N ARG A 303 10.12 4.58 17.83
CA ARG A 303 9.47 3.87 16.73
C ARG A 303 7.99 4.27 16.70
N SER A 304 7.63 5.22 15.86
CA SER A 304 6.24 5.64 15.69
C SER A 304 5.90 5.90 14.22
N LEU A 305 4.63 5.73 13.85
CA LEU A 305 4.09 6.28 12.61
C LEU A 305 3.66 7.71 12.90
N SER A 306 4.31 8.68 12.26
CA SER A 306 3.87 10.07 12.31
C SER A 306 3.08 10.39 11.03
N LEU A 307 1.76 10.33 11.13
CA LEU A 307 0.88 10.61 10.01
C LEU A 307 0.64 12.11 9.87
N TYR A 308 0.96 12.69 8.71
CA TYR A 308 0.63 14.08 8.37
C TYR A 308 -0.28 14.10 7.15
N PHE A 309 -1.34 14.91 7.22
CA PHE A 309 -2.35 15.00 6.17
C PHE A 309 -2.43 16.42 5.63
N ASP A 310 -2.52 16.53 4.31
CA ASP A 310 -2.90 17.76 3.62
C ASP A 310 -4.39 18.03 3.88
N PRO A 311 -4.76 19.14 4.53
CA PRO A 311 -6.16 19.41 4.90
C PRO A 311 -7.06 19.69 3.70
N VAL A 312 -6.50 19.99 2.52
CA VAL A 312 -7.27 20.33 1.31
C VAL A 312 -7.65 19.10 0.53
N CYS A 313 -6.69 18.19 0.32
CA CYS A 313 -6.89 17.00 -0.51
C CYS A 313 -6.92 15.69 0.28
N ALA A 314 -6.77 15.75 1.62
CA ALA A 314 -6.68 14.60 2.52
C ALA A 314 -5.54 13.62 2.19
N MET A 315 -4.59 14.02 1.33
CA MET A 315 -3.43 13.20 1.04
C MET A 315 -2.52 13.11 2.25
N VAL A 316 -1.96 11.94 2.44
CA VAL A 316 -0.82 11.72 3.30
C VAL A 316 0.41 12.47 2.73
N VAL A 317 1.09 13.25 3.56
CA VAL A 317 2.28 14.03 3.18
C VAL A 317 3.46 13.63 4.03
N ASN A 318 4.61 13.38 3.40
CA ASN A 318 5.88 13.26 4.10
C ASN A 318 6.44 14.68 4.36
N PRO A 319 6.61 15.14 5.62
CA PRO A 319 7.14 16.46 5.93
C PRO A 319 8.49 16.77 5.30
N ALA A 320 9.38 15.77 5.20
CA ALA A 320 10.72 15.93 4.62
C ALA A 320 10.68 16.15 3.10
N ARG A 321 9.55 15.87 2.46
CA ARG A 321 9.32 16.01 1.01
C ARG A 321 8.10 16.87 0.68
N ALA A 322 7.51 17.52 1.69
CA ALA A 322 6.34 18.37 1.51
C ALA A 322 6.68 19.51 0.56
N ARG A 323 5.78 19.80 -0.38
CA ARG A 323 6.01 20.84 -1.39
C ARG A 323 5.77 22.24 -0.83
N ALA A 324 4.97 22.33 0.23
CA ALA A 324 4.72 23.56 0.95
C ALA A 324 4.32 23.25 2.41
N ASN A 325 4.41 24.25 3.28
CA ASN A 325 3.91 24.20 4.66
C ASN A 325 3.43 25.59 5.10
N LEU A 326 2.51 25.62 6.07
CA LEU A 326 1.97 26.85 6.64
C LEU A 326 1.62 26.62 8.11
N THR A 327 1.98 27.56 8.98
CA THR A 327 1.49 27.59 10.36
C THR A 327 0.20 28.40 10.43
N HIS A 328 -0.88 27.78 10.93
CA HIS A 328 -2.17 28.42 11.17
C HIS A 328 -2.65 28.08 12.58
N ASP A 329 -3.04 29.09 13.37
CA ASP A 329 -3.45 28.95 14.78
C ASP A 329 -2.46 28.14 15.64
N GLY A 330 -1.15 28.36 15.43
CA GLY A 330 -0.08 27.68 16.17
C GLY A 330 0.20 26.24 15.73
N VAL A 331 -0.51 25.75 14.71
CA VAL A 331 -0.35 24.40 14.15
C VAL A 331 0.35 24.45 12.79
N LEU A 332 1.41 23.65 12.62
CA LEU A 332 2.11 23.50 11.34
C LEU A 332 1.40 22.46 10.46
N TYR A 333 0.97 22.88 9.28
CA TYR A 333 0.37 22.04 8.24
C TYR A 333 1.35 21.81 7.09
N TYR A 334 1.32 20.62 6.50
CA TYR A 334 2.11 20.25 5.32
C TYR A 334 1.18 20.00 4.13
N PHE A 335 1.61 20.43 2.94
CA PHE A 335 0.80 20.36 1.73
C PHE A 335 1.50 19.55 0.63
N CYS A 336 0.70 18.80 -0.12
CA CYS A 336 1.15 18.00 -1.25
C CYS A 336 1.58 18.87 -2.43
N SER A 337 1.06 20.09 -2.52
CA SER A 337 1.32 21.04 -3.60
C SER A 337 1.18 22.50 -3.15
N PRO A 338 1.82 23.46 -3.85
CA PRO A 338 1.59 24.89 -3.61
C PRO A 338 0.13 25.29 -3.76
N ASN A 339 -0.60 24.66 -4.70
CA ASN A 339 -2.02 24.92 -4.90
C ASN A 339 -2.87 24.54 -3.68
N CYS A 340 -2.55 23.44 -2.99
CA CYS A 340 -3.24 23.09 -1.75
C CYS A 340 -2.94 24.10 -0.63
N LEU A 341 -1.71 24.59 -0.53
CA LEU A 341 -1.40 25.70 0.38
C LEU A 341 -2.24 26.95 0.04
N ASP A 342 -2.30 27.34 -1.23
CA ASP A 342 -3.04 28.53 -1.66
C ASP A 342 -4.54 28.42 -1.39
N CYS A 343 -5.12 27.24 -1.65
CA CYS A 343 -6.51 26.94 -1.29
C CYS A 343 -6.74 27.06 0.21
N PHE A 344 -5.88 26.43 1.03
CA PHE A 344 -6.00 26.49 2.48
C PHE A 344 -5.84 27.91 3.02
N ALA A 345 -4.83 28.65 2.56
CA ALA A 345 -4.55 30.01 3.02
C ALA A 345 -5.69 30.99 2.73
N ARG A 346 -6.46 30.78 1.65
CA ARG A 346 -7.62 31.61 1.30
C ARG A 346 -8.81 31.38 2.22
N GLU A 347 -9.07 30.13 2.62
CA GLU A 347 -10.25 29.77 3.41
C GLU A 347 -9.99 28.59 4.37
N PRO A 348 -9.15 28.75 5.42
CA PRO A 348 -8.76 27.63 6.29
C PRO A 348 -9.96 26.96 6.96
N GLY A 349 -10.92 27.77 7.42
CA GLY A 349 -12.12 27.28 8.10
C GLY A 349 -13.01 26.36 7.26
N ARG A 350 -12.91 26.38 5.92
CA ARG A 350 -13.61 25.41 5.06
C ARG A 350 -13.04 24.01 5.21
N TYR A 351 -11.72 23.89 5.18
CA TYR A 351 -11.02 22.62 5.21
C TYR A 351 -10.94 22.03 6.62
N LEU A 352 -10.93 22.89 7.64
CA LEU A 352 -10.97 22.45 9.03
C LEU A 352 -12.38 22.00 9.50
N ARG A 353 -13.46 22.42 8.81
CA ARG A 353 -14.86 22.04 9.12
C ARG A 353 -15.30 20.71 8.52
N VAL A 354 -14.85 20.37 7.31
CA VAL A 354 -15.14 19.08 6.64
C VAL A 354 -14.42 17.92 7.34
N ALA A 355 -13.36 18.21 8.10
CA ALA A 355 -12.61 17.26 8.91
C ALA A 355 -13.33 16.84 10.22
N GLY A 356 -14.63 16.53 10.15
CA GLY A 356 -15.49 16.05 11.27
C GLY A 356 -15.01 14.76 11.97
N LEU A 357 -13.82 14.26 11.62
CA LEU A 357 -13.09 13.21 12.30
C LEU A 357 -11.61 13.60 12.46
N ALA A 358 -11.26 14.20 13.60
CA ALA A 358 -9.97 14.00 14.27
C ALA A 358 -8.68 14.16 13.42
N PHE A 359 -8.61 15.10 12.47
CA PHE A 359 -7.34 15.41 11.79
C PHE A 359 -6.45 16.24 12.72
N ALA A 360 -5.84 15.59 13.71
CA ALA A 360 -4.63 16.14 14.28
C ALA A 360 -3.61 16.29 13.12
N PRO A 361 -2.95 17.46 12.97
CA PRO A 361 -1.96 17.75 11.93
C PRO A 361 -0.83 16.70 11.89
N LYS A 362 -0.60 16.06 13.05
CA LYS A 362 0.26 14.92 13.27
C LYS A 362 -0.51 13.91 14.13
N ARG A 363 -0.61 12.66 13.67
CA ARG A 363 -0.95 11.52 14.54
C ARG A 363 0.29 10.68 14.75
N THR A 364 0.75 10.58 15.99
CA THR A 364 1.86 9.69 16.36
C THR A 364 1.28 8.37 16.85
N ILE A 365 1.64 7.27 16.20
CA ILE A 365 1.22 5.92 16.61
C ILE A 365 2.45 5.13 17.01
N PRO A 366 2.58 4.64 18.25
CA PRO A 366 3.70 3.79 18.62
C PRO A 366 3.69 2.49 17.79
N LEU A 367 4.82 2.17 17.16
CA LEU A 367 5.03 0.90 16.51
C LEU A 367 5.57 -0.11 17.53
N GLY A 368 4.90 -1.25 17.67
CA GLY A 368 5.35 -2.33 18.56
C GLY A 368 6.79 -2.80 18.26
N PRO A 369 7.49 -3.38 19.24
CA PRO A 369 8.81 -3.95 19.02
C PRO A 369 8.74 -5.06 17.96
N ARG A 370 9.72 -5.10 17.06
CA ARG A 370 9.87 -6.23 16.11
C ARG A 370 9.98 -7.51 16.91
N ARG A 371 9.04 -8.45 16.75
CA ARG A 371 9.19 -9.79 17.33
C ARG A 371 10.23 -10.53 16.49
N SER A 372 11.32 -10.97 17.11
CA SER A 372 12.33 -11.77 16.40
C SER A 372 11.66 -13.07 15.95
N SER A 373 11.81 -13.43 14.67
CA SER A 373 11.35 -14.72 14.13
C SER A 373 12.19 -15.91 14.62
N ALA A 374 12.84 -15.78 15.78
CA ALA A 374 13.75 -16.77 16.34
C ALA A 374 13.08 -17.47 17.53
N GLY A 375 12.45 -18.62 17.26
CA GLY A 375 12.27 -19.73 18.19
C GLY A 375 11.23 -19.57 19.31
N THR A 376 10.06 -20.18 19.15
CA THR A 376 9.64 -21.39 19.91
C THR A 376 8.25 -21.82 19.45
N LYS A 377 8.21 -22.87 18.63
CA LYS A 377 7.16 -23.87 18.76
C LYS A 377 7.47 -24.64 20.04
N GLU A 378 6.90 -24.21 21.17
CA GLU A 378 6.59 -25.21 22.20
C GLU A 378 5.33 -25.91 21.73
N ALA A 379 5.49 -27.16 21.34
CA ALA A 379 4.38 -28.09 21.25
C ALA A 379 3.76 -28.16 22.65
N ALA A 380 2.49 -27.77 22.78
CA ALA A 380 1.72 -28.08 23.97
C ALA A 380 1.53 -29.61 24.06
N PRO A 381 1.53 -30.17 25.29
CA PRO A 381 1.61 -31.61 25.56
C PRO A 381 0.43 -32.42 25.01
#